data_AF-A0A7V8QKQ8-F1
#
_entry.id   AF-A0A7V8QKQ8-F1
#
_cell.length_a   1.000
_cell.length_b   1.000
_cell.length_c   1.000
_cell.angle_alpha   90.00
_cell.angle_beta   90.00
_cell.angle_gamma   90.00
#
_symmetry.space_group_name_H-M   'P 1'
#
loop_
_entity.id
_entity.type
_entity.pdbx_description
1 polymer ?
#
loop_
_entity_poly.entity_id
_entity_poly.type
_entity_poly.pdbx_seq_one_letter_code
_entity_poly.pdbx_strand_id
1 'polypeptide(L)' 'MNQAFDKVRSMTWHGDHLRLLDQRLLPGRVEHVVCRSAAEVADAIRAMVVRGAPA' A
#
# COMPACT_ATOMS: atom_id res chain seq x y z
N MET A 1 12.90 -9.16 24.82
CA MET A 1 13.18 -8.08 23.87
C MET A 1 13.53 -8.68 22.52
N ASN A 2 12.54 -8.93 21.68
CA ASN A 2 12.72 -9.01 20.23
C ASN A 2 11.35 -9.12 19.57
N GLN A 3 11.25 -8.48 18.40
CA GLN A 3 10.32 -8.68 17.28
C GLN A 3 10.02 -7.27 16.74
N ALA A 4 11.02 -6.70 16.08
CA ALA A 4 10.88 -5.51 15.26
C ALA A 4 10.03 -5.87 14.02
N PHE A 5 8.74 -6.11 14.21
CA PHE A 5 7.74 -5.98 13.15
C PHE A 5 7.30 -4.51 13.05
N ASP A 6 8.24 -3.58 13.10
CA ASP A 6 7.90 -2.16 12.98
C ASP A 6 7.65 -1.83 11.50
N LYS A 7 6.41 -2.20 11.10
CA LYS A 7 5.50 -1.51 10.19
C LYS A 7 6.00 -1.27 8.77
N VAL A 8 6.12 -2.33 7.98
CA VAL A 8 5.81 -2.16 6.54
C VAL A 8 4.34 -1.74 6.46
N ARG A 9 4.10 -0.44 6.30
CA ARG A 9 2.75 0.12 6.11
C ARG A 9 2.36 -0.11 4.65
N SER A 10 1.41 -1.01 4.42
CA SER A 10 0.85 -1.24 3.09
C SER A 10 0.08 -0.01 2.57
N MET A 11 -0.37 0.87 3.46
CA MET A 11 -1.05 2.13 3.12
C MET A 11 -0.77 3.25 4.12
N THR A 12 -0.74 4.49 3.64
CA THR A 12 -0.61 5.71 4.46
C THR A 12 -1.55 6.79 3.94
N TRP A 13 -2.32 7.43 4.83
CA TRP A 13 -3.16 8.60 4.49
C TRP A 13 -2.37 9.90 4.66
N HIS A 14 -2.40 10.78 3.66
CA HIS A 14 -1.66 12.05 3.64
C HIS A 14 -2.57 13.29 3.74
N GLY A 15 -3.81 13.13 4.21
CA GLY A 15 -4.76 14.22 4.41
C GLY A 15 -5.71 14.42 3.22
N ASP A 16 -5.20 14.40 1.99
CA ASP A 16 -5.97 14.55 0.75
C ASP A 16 -5.89 13.34 -0.20
N HIS A 17 -5.00 12.38 0.10
CA HIS A 17 -4.82 11.18 -0.72
C HIS A 17 -4.31 9.98 0.08
N LEU A 18 -4.58 8.80 -0.45
CA LEU A 18 -4.03 7.54 0.04
C LEU A 18 -2.77 7.20 -0.75
N ARG A 19 -1.70 6.80 -0.06
CA ARG A 19 -0.54 6.16 -0.67
C ARG A 19 -0.59 4.67 -0.37
N LEU A 20 -0.51 3.86 -1.42
CA LEU A 20 -0.47 2.41 -1.34
C LEU A 20 0.91 1.92 -1.73
N LEU A 21 1.50 1.05 -0.93
CA LEU A 21 2.74 0.36 -1.29
C LEU A 21 2.46 -0.58 -2.46
N ASP A 22 3.21 -0.48 -3.57
CA ASP A 22 3.09 -1.41 -4.69
C ASP A 22 3.77 -2.74 -4.37
N GLN A 23 2.98 -3.65 -3.81
CA GLN A 23 3.43 -4.97 -3.38
C GLN A 23 3.83 -5.89 -4.53
N ARG A 24 3.57 -5.51 -5.80
CA ARG A 24 3.97 -6.29 -6.99
C ARG A 24 5.48 -6.17 -7.25
N LEU A 25 6.08 -5.09 -6.79
CA LEU A 25 7.49 -4.79 -7.01
C LEU A 25 8.40 -5.33 -5.90
N LEU A 26 7.82 -5.77 -4.78
CA LEU A 26 8.59 -6.33 -3.67
C LEU A 26 9.11 -7.74 -4.02
N PRO A 27 10.31 -8.10 -3.50
CA PRO A 27 11.21 -7.29 -2.67
C PRO A 27 12.15 -6.38 -3.49
N GLY A 28 12.05 -6.37 -4.82
CA GLY A 28 13.01 -5.70 -5.70
C GLY A 28 12.99 -4.18 -5.64
N ARG A 29 11.81 -3.56 -5.48
CA ARG A 29 11.64 -2.11 -5.36
C ARG A 29 10.54 -1.75 -4.38
N VAL A 30 10.71 -0.61 -3.72
CA VAL A 30 9.72 0.00 -2.82
C VAL A 30 9.20 1.25 -3.49
N GLU A 31 8.01 1.16 -4.07
CA GLU A 31 7.33 2.28 -4.73
C GLU A 31 5.91 2.42 -4.21
N HIS A 32 5.33 3.62 -4.34
CA HIS A 32 3.98 3.91 -3.87
C HIS A 32 3.11 4.44 -4.99
N VAL A 33 1.87 3.96 -5.05
CA VAL A 33 0.80 4.50 -5.89
C VAL A 33 0.01 5.50 -5.06
N VAL A 34 -0.27 6.67 -5.65
CA VAL A 34 -1.14 7.69 -5.06
C VAL A 34 -2.56 7.47 -5.59
N CYS A 35 -3.52 7.37 -4.67
CA CYS A 35 -4.95 7.31 -4.98
C CYS A 35 -5.64 8.53 -4.35
N ARG A 36 -6.25 9.36 -5.19
CA ARG A 36 -7.02 10.56 -4.82
C ARG A 36 -8.54 10.32 -4.88
N SER A 37 -8.96 9.19 -5.43
CA SER A 37 -10.37 8.83 -5.57
C SER A 37 -10.64 7.38 -5.16
N ALA A 38 -11.91 7.10 -4.80
CA ALA A 38 -12.33 5.74 -4.48
C ALA A 38 -12.19 4.79 -5.68
N ALA A 39 -12.37 5.30 -6.91
CA ALA A 39 -12.15 4.54 -8.14
C ALA A 39 -10.68 4.10 -8.26
N GLU A 40 -9.73 5.01 -8.04
CA GLU A 40 -8.29 4.69 -8.08
C GLU A 40 -7.90 3.66 -7.00
N VAL A 41 -8.47 3.76 -5.78
CA VAL A 41 -8.25 2.75 -4.74
C VAL A 41 -8.78 1.39 -5.18
N ALA A 42 -9.99 1.35 -5.74
CA ALA A 42 -10.60 0.11 -6.20
C ALA A 42 -9.79 -0.54 -7.35
N ASP A 43 -9.24 0.28 -8.26
CA ASP A 43 -8.36 -0.18 -9.32
C ASP A 43 -7.02 -0.69 -8.79
N ALA A 44 -6.45 -0.04 -7.78
CA ALA A 44 -5.23 -0.51 -7.11
C ALA A 44 -5.42 -1.87 -6.44
N ILE A 45 -6.58 -2.11 -5.81
CA ILE A 45 -6.93 -3.43 -5.23
C ILE A 45 -7.07 -4.48 -6.34
N ARG A 46 -7.83 -4.18 -7.42
CA ARG A 46 -8.01 -5.10 -8.56
C ARG A 46 -6.70 -5.44 -9.26
N ALA A 47 -5.83 -4.46 -9.41
CA ALA A 47 -4.51 -4.61 -10.01
C ALA A 47 -3.48 -5.25 -9.07
N MET A 48 -3.88 -5.63 -7.84
CA MET A 48 -3.03 -6.25 -6.83
C MET A 48 -1.84 -5.37 -6.39
N VAL A 49 -1.95 -4.04 -6.54
CA VAL A 49 -0.99 -3.06 -6.00
C VAL A 49 -0.92 -3.25 -4.48
N VAL A 50 -2.09 -3.27 -3.83
CA VAL A 50 -2.23 -3.62 -2.41
C VAL A 50 -3.09 -4.88 -2.30
N ARG A 51 -2.68 -5.79 -1.41
CA ARG A 51 -3.35 -7.08 -1.20
C ARG A 51 -3.05 -7.64 0.19
N GLY A 52 -3.71 -8.75 0.52
CA GLY A 52 -3.59 -9.45 1.81
C GLY A 52 -4.57 -8.89 2.84
N ALA A 53 -5.52 -9.70 3.29
CA ALA A 53 -6.33 -9.40 4.47
C ALA A 53 -5.55 -9.84 5.73
N PRO A 54 -5.46 -9.09 6.85
CA PRO A 54 -5.86 -7.71 7.11
C PRO A 54 -4.66 -6.73 7.03
N ALA A 55 -4.92 -5.55 6.48
CA ALA A 55 -4.09 -4.35 6.54
C ALA A 55 -4.83 -3.25 7.33
#